data_AF-A0A9D6ZIA7-F1
#
_entry.id   AF-A0A9D6ZIA7-F1
#
_cell.length_a   1.000
_cell.length_b   1.000
_cell.length_c   1.000
_cell.angle_alpha   90.00
_cell.angle_beta   90.00
_cell.angle_gamma   90.00
#
_symmetry.space_group_name_H-M   'P 1'
#
loop_
_entity.id
_entity.type
_entity.pdbx_description
1 polymer ?
#
loop_
_entity_poly.entity_id
_entity_poly.type
_entity_poly.pdbx_seq_one_letter_code
_entity_poly.pdbx_strand_id
1 'polypeptide(L)'
;MTATERRATARGRLASAAGVRNTPARTPPALAVTALGRDGDTVRLTLAVPGAQDLVVLVAPRDGSPAWGVTRHLALRYEGAALAPAQERALRLLALRLRDVPFRTLADNAPDAPGSASSSTGPDVPFDPETAQDVVTVDTWGNPDRWRTFLFRREFQRNASSAIRLAGRNVVEVSHGESECEYATPRIDGRTMSLYNYPWVRPLEEGPRPASDGSREARRLPSHVLTDLRDAHIITGGTARLEAVLDALAPRTTRDDLVLVKSTCVPRVIGDDMEGAVARWRGLGEIRYDDVFATEPTGVVSELMARAIASGARKRSKGVGASLAGLAAGRPFEELVGLLRDAGIAVRSALLPDVDLRVAAAWRTSTVQVLVPNPYFRKYYEQVFAPLGMATATPPAPYGVAGTRTWLEAVARACGRFSAMRRAWRAAEARIAPALARLRREIAGLRLGFVVGPGEVAALFDPLEMAGVPALDVAVELGFGIDLLVFEEPVTAADRSARFPARRAARGGPQAEACGSDVGPSIPPQLAGAVAVYRFGDRAALDALLRSAPCAAIYSDLYADERVLAAGKAPFSLQLFEPGLEGALRTGERLLGACRLPFFRKYGGT
;
A
#
# COMPACT_ATOMS: atom_id res chain seq x y z
N MET A 1 9.54 -49.33 -23.39
CA MET A 1 8.78 -48.75 -22.27
C MET A 1 7.32 -49.14 -22.36
N THR A 2 6.86 -49.97 -21.43
CA THR A 2 5.46 -50.38 -21.29
C THR A 2 4.57 -49.19 -20.91
N ALA A 3 3.25 -49.28 -21.14
CA ALA A 3 2.30 -48.24 -20.72
C ALA A 3 2.37 -47.97 -19.21
N THR A 4 2.70 -48.99 -18.42
CA THR A 4 2.92 -48.92 -16.97
C THR A 4 4.19 -48.13 -16.61
N GLU A 5 5.30 -48.32 -17.34
CA GLU A 5 6.53 -47.55 -17.16
C GLU A 5 6.38 -46.08 -17.57
N ARG A 6 5.62 -45.80 -18.65
CA ARG A 6 5.29 -44.41 -19.04
C ARG A 6 4.47 -43.70 -17.97
N ARG A 7 3.50 -44.38 -17.35
CA ARG A 7 2.68 -43.85 -16.24
C ARG A 7 3.51 -43.57 -14.97
N ALA A 8 4.48 -44.42 -14.64
CA ALA A 8 5.37 -44.20 -13.49
C ALA A 8 6.33 -43.02 -13.69
N THR A 9 6.90 -42.84 -14.89
CA THR A 9 7.77 -41.70 -15.22
C THR A 9 7.00 -40.38 -15.30
N ALA A 10 5.75 -40.42 -15.79
CA ALA A 10 4.82 -39.30 -15.86
C ALA A 10 4.40 -38.78 -14.46
N ARG A 11 4.01 -39.70 -13.55
CA ARG A 11 3.78 -39.38 -12.11
C ARG A 11 5.01 -38.75 -11.45
N GLY A 12 6.21 -39.23 -11.77
CA GLY A 12 7.47 -38.68 -11.26
C GLY A 12 7.78 -37.26 -11.75
N ARG A 13 7.41 -36.91 -12.99
CA ARG A 13 7.61 -35.57 -13.57
C ARG A 13 6.59 -34.56 -13.06
N LEU A 14 5.32 -34.92 -12.84
CA LEU A 14 4.36 -34.04 -12.17
C LEU A 14 4.67 -33.84 -10.70
N ALA A 15 5.03 -34.90 -9.97
CA ALA A 15 5.49 -34.78 -8.59
C ALA A 15 6.75 -33.90 -8.48
N SER A 16 7.63 -33.93 -9.49
CA SER A 16 8.79 -33.03 -9.58
C SER A 16 8.41 -31.58 -9.91
N ALA A 17 7.46 -31.35 -10.82
CA ALA A 17 6.94 -30.01 -11.14
C ALA A 17 6.13 -29.40 -9.97
N ALA A 18 5.47 -30.26 -9.18
CA ALA A 18 4.76 -29.91 -7.95
C ALA A 18 5.67 -29.90 -6.69
N GLY A 19 6.96 -30.20 -6.81
CA GLY A 19 7.94 -30.05 -5.71
C GLY A 19 7.85 -31.09 -4.57
N VAL A 20 7.57 -32.36 -4.87
CA VAL A 20 7.55 -33.45 -3.89
C VAL A 20 8.94 -34.11 -3.79
N ARG A 21 9.90 -33.47 -3.12
CA ARG A 21 11.07 -34.15 -2.51
C ARG A 21 11.50 -33.44 -1.23
N ASN A 22 11.64 -34.21 -0.15
CA ASN A 22 12.19 -33.78 1.14
C ASN A 22 13.57 -33.13 0.95
N THR A 23 13.66 -31.83 1.22
CA THR A 23 14.93 -31.10 1.38
C THR A 23 14.91 -30.38 2.73
N PRO A 24 16.04 -30.31 3.47
CA PRO A 24 16.02 -29.81 4.83
C PRO A 24 15.95 -28.27 4.90
N ALA A 25 14.97 -27.81 5.70
CA ALA A 25 14.87 -26.57 6.47
C ALA A 25 15.43 -25.26 5.88
N ARG A 26 14.67 -24.65 4.96
CA ARG A 26 14.45 -23.17 4.84
C ARG A 26 13.54 -22.76 3.68
N THR A 27 13.07 -23.70 2.88
CA THR A 27 12.06 -23.51 1.83
C THR A 27 10.67 -23.32 2.45
N PRO A 28 9.79 -22.45 1.89
CA PRO A 28 8.38 -22.44 2.28
C PRO A 28 7.80 -23.87 2.23
N PRO A 29 6.88 -24.23 3.15
CA PRO A 29 6.36 -25.59 3.24
C PRO A 29 5.90 -26.04 1.85
N ALA A 30 6.41 -27.20 1.42
CA ALA A 30 6.06 -27.73 0.12
C ALA A 30 4.54 -27.92 0.07
N LEU A 31 3.89 -27.34 -0.95
CA LEU A 31 2.52 -27.66 -1.30
C LEU A 31 2.43 -29.15 -1.57
N ALA A 32 1.75 -29.88 -0.69
CA ALA A 32 1.52 -31.31 -0.85
C ALA A 32 0.18 -31.52 -1.57
N VAL A 33 0.25 -31.98 -2.81
CA VAL A 33 -0.93 -32.45 -3.55
C VAL A 33 -1.28 -33.84 -3.01
N THR A 34 -2.38 -33.96 -2.26
CA THR A 34 -2.83 -35.21 -1.64
C THR A 34 -3.71 -36.05 -2.56
N ALA A 35 -4.42 -35.41 -3.49
CA ALA A 35 -5.18 -36.10 -4.53
C ALA A 35 -5.14 -35.34 -5.86
N LEU A 36 -5.22 -36.08 -6.96
CA LEU A 36 -5.26 -35.58 -8.33
C LEU A 36 -6.25 -36.46 -9.10
N GLY A 37 -7.23 -35.84 -9.76
CA GLY A 37 -8.20 -36.53 -10.61
C GLY A 37 -8.62 -35.65 -11.79
N ARG A 38 -9.01 -36.28 -12.89
CA ARG A 38 -9.59 -35.61 -14.05
C ARG A 38 -11.10 -35.83 -14.08
N ASP A 39 -11.83 -34.75 -14.32
CA ASP A 39 -13.28 -34.75 -14.55
C ASP A 39 -13.58 -33.90 -15.80
N GLY A 40 -13.76 -34.57 -16.94
CA GLY A 40 -13.91 -33.93 -18.25
C GLY A 40 -12.74 -33.01 -18.61
N ASP A 41 -13.05 -31.72 -18.79
CA ASP A 41 -12.10 -30.65 -19.11
C ASP A 41 -11.58 -29.92 -17.86
N THR A 42 -11.73 -30.53 -16.68
CA THR A 42 -11.21 -30.00 -15.42
C THR A 42 -10.29 -31.03 -14.75
N VAL A 43 -9.19 -30.55 -14.18
CA VAL A 43 -8.31 -31.30 -13.29
C VAL A 43 -8.56 -30.85 -11.87
N ARG A 44 -8.98 -31.78 -11.01
CA ARG A 44 -9.21 -31.58 -9.59
C ARG A 44 -7.94 -31.90 -8.81
N LEU A 45 -7.43 -30.93 -8.07
CA LEU A 45 -6.29 -31.04 -7.16
C LEU A 45 -6.77 -30.89 -5.72
N THR A 46 -6.41 -31.81 -4.83
CA THR A 46 -6.56 -31.61 -3.38
C THR A 46 -5.21 -31.27 -2.79
N LEU A 47 -5.13 -30.15 -2.07
CA LEU A 47 -3.93 -29.64 -1.44
C LEU A 47 -4.04 -29.76 0.08
N ALA A 48 -3.08 -30.42 0.71
CA ALA A 48 -2.94 -30.34 2.16
C ALA A 48 -2.36 -28.97 2.54
N VAL A 49 -3.10 -28.22 3.36
CA VAL A 49 -2.72 -26.89 3.83
C VAL A 49 -2.45 -26.95 5.33
N PRO A 50 -1.19 -26.79 5.79
CA PRO A 50 -0.86 -26.88 7.21
C PRO A 50 -1.68 -25.91 8.07
N GLY A 51 -2.41 -26.45 9.05
CA GLY A 51 -3.26 -25.66 9.95
C GLY A 51 -4.59 -25.21 9.36
N ALA A 52 -5.01 -25.73 8.20
CA ALA A 52 -6.33 -25.51 7.62
C ALA A 52 -6.90 -26.82 7.07
N GLN A 53 -8.18 -26.81 6.67
CA GLN A 53 -8.75 -27.93 5.92
C GLN A 53 -8.11 -28.04 4.54
N ASP A 54 -8.09 -29.25 3.99
CA ASP A 54 -7.61 -29.52 2.63
C ASP A 54 -8.36 -28.64 1.63
N LEU A 55 -7.61 -28.02 0.72
CA LEU A 55 -8.14 -27.14 -0.31
C LEU A 55 -8.34 -27.93 -1.61
N VAL A 56 -9.56 -27.98 -2.11
CA VAL A 56 -9.85 -28.53 -3.43
C VAL A 56 -9.76 -27.41 -4.46
N VAL A 57 -8.89 -27.57 -5.45
CA VAL A 57 -8.67 -26.65 -6.56
C VAL A 57 -9.12 -27.31 -7.86
N LEU A 58 -9.96 -26.61 -8.61
CA LEU A 58 -10.39 -27.01 -9.95
C LEU A 58 -9.57 -26.22 -10.96
N VAL A 59 -8.80 -26.93 -11.78
CA VAL A 59 -7.96 -26.35 -12.82
C VAL A 59 -8.56 -26.66 -14.18
N ALA A 60 -8.85 -25.65 -14.98
CA ALA A 60 -9.42 -25.78 -16.32
C ALA A 60 -8.57 -25.03 -17.36
N PRO A 61 -8.74 -25.27 -18.68
CA PRO A 61 -8.22 -24.38 -19.70
C PRO A 61 -8.70 -22.94 -19.46
N ARG A 62 -7.85 -21.96 -19.79
CA ARG A 62 -8.28 -20.57 -19.79
C ARG A 62 -9.25 -20.32 -20.94
N ASP A 63 -10.50 -20.01 -20.60
CA ASP A 63 -11.62 -19.80 -21.54
C ASP A 63 -12.31 -18.43 -21.34
N GLY A 64 -11.82 -17.60 -20.41
CA GLY A 64 -12.37 -16.29 -20.10
C GLY A 64 -13.47 -16.28 -19.04
N SER A 65 -13.91 -17.46 -18.57
CA SER A 65 -14.89 -17.54 -17.49
C SER A 65 -14.27 -17.17 -16.12
N PRO A 66 -15.09 -16.69 -15.16
CA PRO A 66 -14.60 -16.26 -13.86
C PRO A 66 -13.80 -17.36 -13.14
N ALA A 67 -12.68 -16.96 -12.55
CA ALA A 67 -11.78 -17.84 -11.81
C ALA A 67 -11.14 -17.05 -10.67
N TRP A 68 -10.78 -17.73 -9.59
CA TRP A 68 -10.06 -17.10 -8.49
C TRP A 68 -8.68 -16.58 -8.93
N GLY A 69 -8.02 -17.30 -9.83
CA GLY A 69 -6.75 -16.89 -10.43
C GLY A 69 -6.57 -17.46 -11.83
N VAL A 70 -5.86 -16.73 -12.68
CA VAL A 70 -5.55 -17.16 -14.05
C VAL A 70 -4.04 -17.19 -14.26
N THR A 71 -3.57 -18.21 -14.97
CA THR A 71 -2.19 -18.28 -15.48
C THR A 71 -2.17 -18.00 -16.98
N ARG A 72 -1.01 -18.25 -17.64
CA ARG A 72 -0.93 -18.15 -19.10
C ARG A 72 -1.88 -19.13 -19.80
N HIS A 73 -2.08 -20.32 -19.22
CA HIS A 73 -2.83 -21.41 -19.88
C HIS A 73 -4.03 -21.92 -19.08
N LEU A 74 -4.16 -21.55 -17.81
CA LEU A 74 -5.08 -22.20 -16.87
C LEU A 74 -5.97 -21.18 -16.17
N ALA A 75 -7.19 -21.61 -15.86
CA ALA A 75 -8.08 -20.99 -14.89
C ALA A 75 -8.08 -21.84 -13.60
N LEU A 76 -7.88 -21.22 -12.44
CA LEU A 76 -7.89 -21.86 -11.13
C LEU A 76 -9.13 -21.42 -10.35
N ARG A 77 -9.95 -22.38 -9.97
CA ARG A 77 -11.09 -22.22 -9.05
C ARG A 77 -10.86 -23.09 -7.83
N TYR A 78 -11.68 -22.93 -6.80
CA TYR A 78 -11.66 -23.80 -5.64
C TYR A 78 -13.08 -24.16 -5.22
N GLU A 79 -13.23 -25.23 -4.44
CA GLU A 79 -14.50 -25.58 -3.83
C GLU A 79 -14.55 -25.11 -2.36
N GLY A 80 -15.68 -24.51 -1.97
CA GLY A 80 -15.91 -23.97 -0.64
C GLY A 80 -16.37 -22.51 -0.69
N ALA A 81 -16.98 -22.04 0.40
CA ALA A 81 -17.55 -20.69 0.45
C ALA A 81 -16.50 -19.58 0.70
N ALA A 82 -15.40 -19.87 1.41
CA ALA A 82 -14.36 -18.89 1.72
C ALA A 82 -13.00 -19.57 1.92
N LEU A 83 -11.91 -18.86 1.57
CA LEU A 83 -10.53 -19.31 1.80
C LEU A 83 -10.02 -18.78 3.14
N ALA A 84 -9.49 -19.67 3.99
CA ALA A 84 -8.66 -19.24 5.11
C ALA A 84 -7.34 -18.62 4.59
N PRO A 85 -6.68 -17.71 5.33
CA PRO A 85 -5.42 -17.08 4.89
C PRO A 85 -4.30 -18.08 4.52
N ALA A 86 -4.27 -19.26 5.16
CA ALA A 86 -3.33 -20.33 4.81
C ALA A 86 -3.65 -20.96 3.44
N GLN A 87 -4.94 -21.15 3.13
CA GLN A 87 -5.42 -21.71 1.86
C GLN A 87 -5.22 -20.72 0.72
N GLU A 88 -5.46 -19.42 0.95
CA GLU A 88 -5.20 -18.38 -0.05
C GLU A 88 -3.71 -18.32 -0.42
N ARG A 89 -2.81 -18.39 0.57
CA ARG A 89 -1.36 -18.47 0.33
C ARG A 89 -0.98 -19.73 -0.47
N ALA A 90 -1.58 -20.87 -0.14
CA ALA A 90 -1.36 -22.12 -0.88
C ALA A 90 -1.81 -21.99 -2.34
N LEU A 91 -2.96 -21.36 -2.59
CA LEU A 91 -3.51 -21.18 -3.93
C LEU A 91 -2.67 -20.20 -4.78
N ARG A 92 -2.16 -19.10 -4.18
CA ARG A 92 -1.21 -18.18 -4.85
C ARG A 92 0.09 -18.89 -5.26
N LEU A 93 0.63 -19.70 -4.37
CA LEU A 93 1.85 -20.49 -4.64
C LEU A 93 1.60 -21.55 -5.73
N LEU A 94 0.43 -22.20 -5.75
CA LEU A 94 0.05 -23.12 -6.82
C LEU A 94 -0.02 -22.39 -8.17
N ALA A 95 -0.69 -21.23 -8.24
CA ALA A 95 -0.79 -20.44 -9.47
C ALA A 95 0.58 -20.06 -10.03
N LEU A 96 1.53 -19.67 -9.17
CA LEU A 96 2.91 -19.37 -9.57
C LEU A 96 3.62 -20.61 -10.15
N ARG A 97 3.44 -21.78 -9.55
CA ARG A 97 4.05 -23.04 -10.05
C ARG A 97 3.44 -23.52 -11.36
N LEU A 98 2.17 -23.23 -11.59
CA LEU A 98 1.45 -23.59 -12.81
C LEU A 98 1.47 -22.49 -13.88
N ARG A 99 2.28 -21.44 -13.70
CA ARG A 99 2.27 -20.24 -14.57
C ARG A 99 2.40 -20.58 -16.06
N ASP A 100 3.34 -21.47 -16.38
CA ASP A 100 3.70 -21.86 -17.75
C ASP A 100 3.33 -23.32 -18.08
N VAL A 101 2.49 -23.95 -17.26
CA VAL A 101 2.07 -25.33 -17.48
C VAL A 101 0.82 -25.35 -18.38
N PRO A 102 0.87 -25.94 -19.58
CA PRO A 102 -0.31 -26.10 -20.42
C PRO A 102 -1.34 -27.04 -19.77
N PHE A 103 -2.63 -26.79 -19.97
CA PHE A 103 -3.71 -27.63 -19.41
C PHE A 103 -3.53 -29.10 -19.79
N ARG A 104 -3.19 -29.38 -21.05
CA ARG A 104 -2.94 -30.73 -21.54
C ARG A 104 -1.90 -31.49 -20.71
N THR A 105 -0.85 -30.81 -20.24
CA THR A 105 0.16 -31.43 -19.38
C THR A 105 -0.41 -31.89 -18.03
N LEU A 106 -1.33 -31.12 -17.45
CA LEU A 106 -2.03 -31.54 -16.22
C LEU A 106 -3.01 -32.68 -16.51
N ALA A 107 -3.82 -32.53 -17.56
CA ALA A 107 -4.86 -33.48 -17.95
C ALA A 107 -4.31 -34.86 -18.32
N ASP A 108 -3.18 -34.93 -19.06
CA ASP A 108 -2.55 -36.19 -19.47
C ASP A 108 -1.95 -36.97 -18.29
N ASN A 109 -1.80 -36.33 -17.13
CA ASN A 109 -1.19 -36.91 -15.94
C ASN A 109 -2.17 -37.09 -14.76
N ALA A 110 -3.39 -36.58 -14.90
CA ALA A 110 -4.46 -36.78 -13.95
C ALA A 110 -5.21 -38.08 -14.31
N PRO A 111 -5.35 -39.03 -13.38
CA PRO A 111 -6.17 -40.22 -13.63
C PRO A 111 -7.64 -39.80 -13.78
N ASP A 112 -8.36 -40.43 -14.69
CA ASP A 112 -9.81 -40.25 -14.80
C ASP A 112 -10.46 -40.61 -13.45
N ALA A 113 -11.28 -39.71 -12.92
CA ALA A 113 -11.95 -39.95 -11.64
C ALA A 113 -12.90 -41.15 -11.82
N PRO A 114 -12.81 -42.19 -10.97
CA PRO A 114 -13.68 -43.35 -11.07
C PRO A 114 -15.14 -42.93 -10.82
N GLY A 115 -15.94 -42.89 -11.88
CA GLY A 115 -17.41 -42.88 -11.82
C GLY A 115 -18.02 -41.74 -11.02
N SER A 116 -17.48 -40.52 -11.10
CA SER A 116 -18.20 -39.31 -10.68
C SER A 116 -19.42 -39.17 -11.60
N ALA A 117 -20.60 -39.55 -11.10
CA ALA A 117 -21.85 -39.24 -11.77
C ALA A 117 -21.93 -37.71 -11.90
N SER A 118 -21.88 -37.24 -13.15
CA SER A 118 -22.01 -35.85 -13.56
C SER A 118 -23.23 -35.19 -12.90
N SER A 119 -23.01 -34.49 -11.79
CA SER A 119 -23.89 -33.42 -11.32
C SER A 119 -23.04 -32.35 -10.63
N SER A 120 -22.26 -31.60 -11.42
CA SER A 120 -21.76 -30.30 -10.98
C SER A 120 -21.60 -29.36 -12.17
N THR A 121 -22.70 -28.72 -12.57
CA THR A 121 -22.64 -27.26 -12.61
C THR A 121 -22.38 -26.85 -11.17
N GLY A 122 -21.10 -26.79 -10.76
CA GLY A 122 -20.76 -26.06 -9.54
C GLY A 122 -21.42 -24.69 -9.67
N PRO A 123 -22.04 -24.15 -8.61
CA PRO A 123 -22.68 -22.85 -8.71
C PRO A 123 -21.68 -21.90 -9.36
N ASP A 124 -22.11 -21.19 -10.41
CA ASP A 124 -21.46 -19.94 -10.79
C ASP A 124 -21.22 -19.25 -9.46
N VAL A 125 -19.96 -19.17 -9.03
CA VAL A 125 -19.63 -18.40 -7.84
C VAL A 125 -20.15 -17.03 -8.21
N PRO A 126 -21.24 -16.56 -7.56
CA PRO A 126 -21.74 -15.24 -7.85
C PRO A 126 -20.53 -14.36 -7.66
N PHE A 127 -20.25 -13.50 -8.65
CA PHE A 127 -19.42 -12.33 -8.43
C PHE A 127 -19.65 -11.87 -7.00
N ASP A 128 -18.67 -12.10 -6.13
CA ASP A 128 -18.86 -11.88 -4.71
C ASP A 128 -18.77 -10.36 -4.53
N PRO A 129 -19.90 -9.67 -4.29
CA PRO A 129 -19.88 -8.23 -4.14
C PRO A 129 -19.03 -7.80 -2.93
N GLU A 130 -18.72 -8.68 -1.96
CA GLU A 130 -17.81 -8.35 -0.86
C GLU A 130 -16.35 -8.30 -1.31
N THR A 131 -15.90 -9.15 -2.23
CA THR A 131 -14.58 -9.01 -2.90
C THR A 131 -14.60 -8.05 -4.09
N ALA A 132 -15.78 -7.66 -4.56
CA ALA A 132 -15.98 -6.69 -5.62
C ALA A 132 -16.40 -5.29 -5.16
N GLN A 133 -16.45 -5.02 -3.85
CA GLN A 133 -16.40 -3.65 -3.28
C GLN A 133 -15.04 -2.98 -3.51
N ASP A 134 -14.14 -3.75 -4.11
CA ASP A 134 -12.74 -3.51 -4.19
C ASP A 134 -12.49 -3.20 -5.69
N VAL A 135 -12.94 -2.01 -6.12
CA VAL A 135 -12.86 -1.51 -7.50
C VAL A 135 -11.91 -0.31 -7.51
N VAL A 136 -10.89 -0.31 -8.37
CA VAL A 136 -9.92 0.79 -8.49
C VAL A 136 -10.65 2.02 -9.04
N THR A 137 -10.34 3.25 -8.61
CA THR A 137 -11.13 4.43 -9.02
C THR A 137 -11.21 4.71 -10.52
N VAL A 138 -10.23 4.24 -11.30
CA VAL A 138 -10.30 4.29 -12.77
C VAL A 138 -11.44 3.41 -13.28
N ASP A 139 -11.70 2.27 -12.62
CA ASP A 139 -12.88 1.43 -12.85
C ASP A 139 -14.14 2.00 -12.17
N THR A 140 -14.02 3.00 -11.28
CA THR A 140 -15.17 3.56 -10.56
C THR A 140 -15.86 4.72 -11.27
N TRP A 141 -15.50 5.15 -12.48
CA TRP A 141 -16.32 6.15 -13.18
C TRP A 141 -17.75 5.58 -13.33
N GLY A 142 -18.67 6.04 -12.47
CA GLY A 142 -20.01 5.48 -12.31
C GLY A 142 -20.24 4.42 -11.21
N ASN A 143 -19.27 4.13 -10.32
CA ASN A 143 -19.51 3.21 -9.20
C ASN A 143 -20.57 3.80 -8.25
N PRO A 144 -21.69 3.08 -8.01
CA PRO A 144 -22.79 3.56 -7.20
C PRO A 144 -22.43 3.80 -5.73
N ASP A 145 -21.29 3.32 -5.25
CA ASP A 145 -20.83 3.45 -3.87
C ASP A 145 -19.88 4.62 -3.61
N ARG A 146 -19.46 5.35 -4.66
CA ARG A 146 -18.51 6.48 -4.52
C ARG A 146 -18.95 7.51 -3.46
N TRP A 147 -20.25 7.72 -3.29
CA TRP A 147 -20.79 8.69 -2.34
C TRP A 147 -20.45 8.36 -0.88
N ARG A 148 -20.17 7.08 -0.55
CA ARG A 148 -19.79 6.62 0.80
C ARG A 148 -18.29 6.31 0.97
N THR A 149 -17.48 6.35 -0.09
CA THR A 149 -16.04 6.07 -0.02
C THR A 149 -15.24 7.32 0.35
N PHE A 150 -14.51 7.28 1.47
CA PHE A 150 -13.62 8.34 1.94
C PHE A 150 -12.16 7.86 2.10
N LEU A 151 -11.98 6.53 2.13
CA LEU A 151 -10.70 5.84 2.19
C LEU A 151 -10.37 5.30 0.78
N PHE A 152 -9.34 5.83 0.14
CA PHE A 152 -8.94 5.51 -1.23
C PHE A 152 -7.65 4.66 -1.22
N ARG A 153 -7.72 3.54 -0.50
CA ARG A 153 -6.56 2.69 -0.18
C ARG A 153 -5.94 2.05 -1.41
N ARG A 154 -6.78 1.70 -2.40
CA ARG A 154 -6.36 1.09 -3.66
C ARG A 154 -5.63 2.09 -4.54
N GLU A 155 -6.06 3.34 -4.54
CA GLU A 155 -5.41 4.45 -5.23
C GLU A 155 -4.03 4.65 -4.63
N PHE A 156 -3.93 4.62 -3.30
CA PHE A 156 -2.64 4.70 -2.62
C PHE A 156 -1.76 3.50 -2.99
N GLN A 157 -2.30 2.28 -2.99
CA GLN A 157 -1.54 1.09 -3.36
C GLN A 157 -1.05 1.12 -4.82
N ARG A 158 -1.92 1.51 -5.74
CA ARG A 158 -1.60 1.62 -7.17
C ARG A 158 -0.52 2.66 -7.41
N ASN A 159 -0.64 3.80 -6.74
CA ASN A 159 0.21 4.97 -7.02
C ASN A 159 1.46 5.01 -6.11
N ALA A 160 1.54 4.13 -5.12
CA ALA A 160 2.69 3.99 -4.23
C ALA A 160 4.00 3.63 -4.95
N SER A 161 3.96 2.76 -5.97
CA SER A 161 5.15 2.45 -6.77
C SER A 161 5.60 3.68 -7.57
N SER A 162 4.65 4.44 -8.11
CA SER A 162 4.92 5.71 -8.81
C SER A 162 5.41 6.81 -7.86
N ALA A 163 5.02 6.76 -6.59
CA ALA A 163 5.47 7.69 -5.56
C ALA A 163 6.96 7.56 -5.25
N ILE A 164 7.58 6.40 -5.52
CA ILE A 164 9.00 6.21 -5.27
C ILE A 164 9.79 6.97 -6.33
N ARG A 165 10.50 7.98 -5.85
CA ARG A 165 11.30 8.87 -6.69
C ARG A 165 12.75 8.47 -6.63
N LEU A 166 13.36 8.26 -7.80
CA LEU A 166 14.82 8.31 -7.88
C LEU A 166 15.27 9.76 -7.71
N ALA A 167 15.77 10.08 -6.53
CA ALA A 167 16.32 11.39 -6.20
C ALA A 167 17.81 11.43 -6.56
N GLY A 168 18.32 12.61 -6.89
CA GLY A 168 19.73 12.81 -7.19
C GLY A 168 19.94 13.96 -8.16
N ARG A 169 21.19 14.44 -8.25
CA ARG A 169 21.53 15.48 -9.24
C ARG A 169 21.66 14.95 -10.65
N ASN A 170 21.94 13.65 -10.76
CA ASN A 170 22.29 12.98 -12.01
C ASN A 170 21.18 12.00 -12.40
N VAL A 171 19.93 12.28 -12.04
CA VAL A 171 18.79 11.45 -12.42
C VAL A 171 17.75 12.33 -13.08
N VAL A 172 17.31 11.93 -14.27
CA VAL A 172 16.20 12.52 -15.01
C VAL A 172 15.13 11.46 -15.15
N GLU A 173 13.94 11.73 -14.62
CA GLU A 173 12.78 10.88 -14.84
C GLU A 173 11.96 11.42 -16.01
N VAL A 174 11.72 10.62 -17.04
CA VAL A 174 10.88 10.96 -18.18
C VAL A 174 9.57 10.20 -18.05
N SER A 175 8.48 10.89 -17.74
CA SER A 175 7.13 10.35 -17.73
C SER A 175 6.56 10.47 -19.15
N HIS A 176 6.39 9.32 -19.81
CA HIS A 176 5.78 9.23 -21.12
C HIS A 176 4.28 8.99 -20.98
N GLY A 177 3.51 10.05 -21.18
CA GLY A 177 2.08 10.05 -20.96
C GLY A 177 1.47 11.44 -21.10
N GLU A 178 0.20 11.54 -20.76
CA GLU A 178 -0.55 12.80 -20.67
C GLU A 178 -0.47 13.41 -19.26
N SER A 179 -0.83 14.69 -19.15
CA SER A 179 -0.75 15.42 -17.87
C SER A 179 -1.70 14.92 -16.78
N GLU A 180 -2.81 14.24 -17.14
CA GLU A 180 -3.79 13.73 -16.16
C GLU A 180 -3.15 12.79 -15.14
N CYS A 181 -2.27 11.89 -15.60
CA CYS A 181 -1.55 10.95 -14.75
C CYS A 181 -0.71 11.65 -13.68
N GLU A 182 -0.14 12.83 -13.97
CA GLU A 182 0.62 13.60 -12.98
C GLU A 182 -0.27 14.12 -11.84
N TYR A 183 -1.56 14.38 -12.08
CA TYR A 183 -2.51 14.76 -11.03
C TYR A 183 -3.00 13.54 -10.22
N ALA A 184 -3.17 12.41 -10.91
CA ALA A 184 -3.58 11.16 -10.28
C ALA A 184 -2.46 10.57 -9.42
N THR A 185 -1.21 10.64 -9.87
CA THR A 185 0.00 10.19 -9.17
C THR A 185 0.95 11.36 -8.93
N PRO A 186 0.59 12.29 -8.03
CA PRO A 186 1.37 13.49 -7.80
C PRO A 186 2.75 13.13 -7.29
N ARG A 187 3.68 14.03 -7.58
CA ARG A 187 5.02 13.94 -7.05
C ARG A 187 5.00 14.27 -5.56
N ILE A 188 5.94 13.66 -4.83
CA ILE A 188 6.16 13.85 -3.39
C ILE A 188 6.54 15.29 -3.02
N ASP A 189 6.96 16.10 -4.00
CA ASP A 189 7.48 17.45 -3.79
C ASP A 189 6.42 18.49 -3.41
N GLY A 190 5.13 18.11 -3.38
CA GLY A 190 4.03 18.99 -3.00
C GLY A 190 3.70 20.06 -4.04
N ARG A 191 4.35 20.04 -5.21
CA ARG A 191 4.19 21.08 -6.24
C ARG A 191 3.12 20.75 -7.25
N THR A 192 2.86 19.46 -7.45
CA THR A 192 1.78 19.01 -8.32
C THR A 192 0.50 18.94 -7.51
N MET A 193 -0.56 19.58 -8.01
CA MET A 193 -1.90 19.40 -7.45
C MET A 193 -2.26 17.91 -7.57
N SER A 194 -2.94 17.36 -6.57
CA SER A 194 -3.40 15.98 -6.62
C SER A 194 -4.89 15.88 -6.43
N LEU A 195 -5.49 14.86 -7.05
CA LEU A 195 -6.84 14.43 -6.73
C LEU A 195 -6.92 13.79 -5.33
N TYR A 196 -5.83 13.22 -4.83
CA TYR A 196 -5.80 12.52 -3.55
C TYR A 196 -4.76 13.09 -2.58
N ASN A 197 -5.09 13.05 -1.29
CA ASN A 197 -4.24 13.50 -0.20
C ASN A 197 -3.27 12.39 0.24
N TYR A 198 -2.30 12.05 -0.61
CA TYR A 198 -1.34 10.99 -0.30
C TYR A 198 -0.49 11.29 0.94
N PRO A 199 -0.31 10.32 1.86
CA PRO A 199 0.42 10.51 3.13
C PRO A 199 1.90 10.87 2.96
N TRP A 200 2.47 10.57 1.80
CA TRP A 200 3.87 10.87 1.49
C TRP A 200 4.07 12.24 0.82
N VAL A 201 3.03 12.86 0.27
CA VAL A 201 3.15 14.19 -0.36
C VAL A 201 3.19 15.25 0.73
N ARG A 202 4.21 16.09 0.70
CA ARG A 202 4.40 17.14 1.71
C ARG A 202 3.73 18.44 1.29
N PRO A 203 3.09 19.17 2.21
CA PRO A 203 2.65 20.54 1.95
C PRO A 203 3.84 21.46 1.59
N LEU A 204 3.61 22.43 0.70
CA LEU A 204 4.62 23.40 0.23
C LEU A 204 5.28 24.26 1.31
N GLU A 205 4.74 24.27 2.54
CA GLU A 205 5.20 25.08 3.67
C GLU A 205 6.67 24.85 4.03
N GLU A 206 7.24 23.68 3.74
CA GLU A 206 8.65 23.40 4.04
C GLU A 206 9.63 24.11 3.09
N GLY A 207 9.13 24.83 2.08
CA GLY A 207 9.94 25.46 1.05
C GLY A 207 10.66 24.42 0.19
N PRO A 208 11.20 24.81 -0.99
CA PRO A 208 12.20 23.96 -1.61
C PRO A 208 13.33 23.77 -0.60
N ARG A 209 13.74 22.53 -0.35
CA ARG A 209 15.09 22.32 0.18
C ARG A 209 16.02 23.14 -0.70
N PRO A 210 16.75 24.15 -0.17
CA PRO A 210 17.81 24.76 -0.95
C PRO A 210 18.68 23.59 -1.36
N ALA A 211 18.84 23.39 -2.68
CA ALA A 211 19.78 22.40 -3.17
C ALA A 211 21.09 22.70 -2.45
N SER A 212 21.50 21.80 -1.56
CA SER A 212 22.38 22.11 -0.43
C SER A 212 23.84 22.26 -0.83
N ASP A 213 24.10 22.94 -1.92
CA ASP A 213 25.41 23.18 -2.48
C ASP A 213 25.28 24.34 -3.47
N GLY A 214 25.80 25.50 -3.07
CA GLY A 214 25.93 26.66 -3.94
C GLY A 214 26.96 26.49 -5.06
N SER A 215 27.41 25.26 -5.36
CA SER A 215 28.33 24.98 -6.44
C SER A 215 27.61 24.63 -7.76
N ARG A 216 27.80 25.54 -8.73
CA ARG A 216 27.55 25.39 -10.18
C ARG A 216 26.09 25.24 -10.63
N GLU A 217 25.45 26.40 -10.85
CA GLU A 217 24.22 26.55 -11.65
C GLU A 217 24.32 26.02 -13.09
N ALA A 218 25.52 25.81 -13.63
CA ALA A 218 25.72 25.65 -15.06
C ALA A 218 25.22 24.32 -15.69
N ARG A 219 24.73 23.34 -14.91
CA ARG A 219 24.30 22.05 -15.49
C ARG A 219 23.18 21.34 -14.73
N ARG A 220 22.10 22.06 -14.42
CA ARG A 220 20.91 21.41 -13.85
C ARG A 220 20.09 20.74 -14.94
N LEU A 221 20.22 19.43 -15.04
CA LEU A 221 19.20 18.62 -15.71
C LEU A 221 17.86 18.77 -14.98
N PRO A 222 16.73 18.75 -15.71
CA PRO A 222 15.43 18.66 -15.07
C PRO A 222 15.36 17.34 -14.30
N SER A 223 14.86 17.36 -13.06
CA SER A 223 14.64 16.10 -12.32
C SER A 223 13.46 15.29 -12.86
N HIS A 224 12.62 15.92 -13.69
CA HIS A 224 11.46 15.29 -14.30
C HIS A 224 11.09 15.98 -15.61
N VAL A 225 10.68 15.19 -16.60
CA VAL A 225 10.17 15.65 -17.90
C VAL A 225 8.93 14.84 -18.24
N LEU A 226 7.84 15.54 -18.56
CA LEU A 226 6.61 14.92 -19.07
C LEU A 226 6.59 15.08 -20.59
N THR A 227 6.29 14.01 -21.35
CA THR A 227 6.15 14.12 -22.81
C THR A 227 4.89 14.85 -23.24
N ASP A 228 3.86 14.81 -22.39
CA ASP A 228 2.58 15.50 -22.51
C ASP A 228 1.85 15.13 -23.81
N LEU A 229 1.46 13.85 -23.88
CA LEU A 229 0.74 13.30 -25.01
C LEU A 229 -0.61 14.02 -25.18
N ARG A 230 -0.77 14.63 -26.34
CA ARG A 230 -2.00 15.24 -26.85
C ARG A 230 -2.75 14.29 -27.79
N ASP A 231 -4.02 14.56 -28.06
CA ASP A 231 -4.91 13.77 -28.93
C ASP A 231 -4.24 13.35 -30.25
N ALA A 232 -3.51 14.27 -30.90
CA ALA A 232 -2.78 13.95 -32.13
C ALA A 232 -1.80 12.78 -31.94
N HIS A 233 -1.05 12.75 -30.84
CA HIS A 233 -0.13 11.67 -30.51
C HIS A 233 -0.86 10.38 -30.10
N ILE A 234 -2.05 10.48 -29.51
CA ILE A 234 -2.87 9.30 -29.20
C ILE A 234 -3.30 8.61 -30.49
N ILE A 235 -3.65 9.40 -31.52
CA ILE A 235 -4.08 8.89 -32.83
C ILE A 235 -2.89 8.37 -33.65
N THR A 236 -1.77 9.07 -33.67
CA THR A 236 -0.62 8.75 -34.55
C THR A 236 0.48 7.94 -33.88
N GLY A 237 0.36 7.64 -32.58
CA GLY A 237 1.45 7.12 -31.75
C GLY A 237 2.26 8.22 -31.06
N GLY A 238 2.67 7.97 -29.82
CA GLY A 238 3.47 8.86 -28.97
C GLY A 238 4.98 8.64 -29.09
N THR A 239 5.42 7.55 -29.72
CA THR A 239 6.84 7.15 -29.80
C THR A 239 7.75 8.27 -30.33
N ALA A 240 7.38 8.96 -31.41
CA ALA A 240 8.16 10.06 -31.98
C ALA A 240 8.30 11.26 -31.02
N ARG A 241 7.27 11.49 -30.18
CA ARG A 241 7.31 12.54 -29.15
C ARG A 241 8.28 12.19 -28.03
N LEU A 242 8.34 10.93 -27.62
CA LEU A 242 9.34 10.45 -26.67
C LEU A 242 10.76 10.63 -27.22
N GLU A 243 11.00 10.20 -28.46
CA GLU A 243 12.31 10.35 -29.12
C GLU A 243 12.74 11.81 -29.18
N ALA A 244 11.84 12.73 -29.53
CA ALA A 244 12.15 14.16 -29.54
C ALA A 244 12.55 14.70 -28.15
N VAL A 245 11.87 14.25 -27.09
CA VAL A 245 12.21 14.61 -25.69
C VAL A 245 13.59 14.04 -25.33
N LEU A 246 13.85 12.80 -25.72
CA LEU A 246 15.11 12.13 -25.49
C LEU A 246 16.26 12.83 -26.23
N ASP A 247 16.10 13.15 -27.51
CA ASP A 247 17.10 13.88 -28.30
C ASP A 247 17.41 15.25 -27.70
N ALA A 248 16.43 15.94 -27.11
CA ALA A 248 16.64 17.19 -26.40
C ALA A 248 17.41 17.03 -25.07
N LEU A 249 17.30 15.87 -24.42
CA LEU A 249 18.04 15.56 -23.19
C LEU A 249 19.47 15.08 -23.49
N ALA A 250 19.68 14.31 -24.56
CA ALA A 250 20.95 13.69 -24.90
C ALA A 250 22.18 14.61 -24.79
N PRO A 251 22.22 15.82 -25.41
CA PRO A 251 23.40 16.70 -25.34
C PRO A 251 23.66 17.29 -23.94
N ARG A 252 22.68 17.20 -23.03
CA ARG A 252 22.78 17.72 -21.66
C ARG A 252 23.32 16.66 -20.69
N THR A 253 23.19 15.38 -21.03
CA THR A 253 23.62 14.24 -20.20
C THR A 253 25.13 13.98 -20.24
N THR A 254 25.61 13.27 -19.22
CA THR A 254 26.97 12.78 -19.01
C THR A 254 26.96 11.29 -18.67
N ARG A 255 28.13 10.65 -18.64
CA ARG A 255 28.28 9.24 -18.25
C ARG A 255 27.84 8.92 -16.83
N ASP A 256 27.75 9.94 -15.97
CA ASP A 256 27.32 9.78 -14.58
C ASP A 256 25.81 10.00 -14.40
N ASP A 257 25.09 10.34 -15.48
CA ASP A 257 23.65 10.57 -15.47
C ASP A 257 22.86 9.28 -15.75
N LEU A 258 21.71 9.18 -15.11
CA LEU A 258 20.69 8.16 -15.31
C LEU A 258 19.41 8.82 -15.86
N VAL A 259 18.95 8.36 -17.01
CA VAL A 259 17.64 8.70 -17.57
C VAL A 259 16.70 7.52 -17.34
N LEU A 260 15.67 7.70 -16.52
CA LEU A 260 14.64 6.70 -16.27
C LEU A 260 13.38 7.08 -17.04
N VAL A 261 13.00 6.29 -18.05
CA VAL A 261 11.76 6.45 -18.79
C VAL A 261 10.68 5.59 -18.14
N LYS A 262 9.54 6.19 -17.78
CA LYS A 262 8.34 5.51 -17.31
C LYS A 262 7.21 5.76 -18.31
N SER A 263 6.32 4.79 -18.49
CA SER A 263 5.11 4.95 -19.30
C SER A 263 3.87 5.08 -18.42
N THR A 264 2.86 5.82 -18.87
CA THR A 264 1.52 5.77 -18.30
C THR A 264 0.64 4.78 -19.08
N CYS A 265 -0.66 4.71 -18.79
CA CYS A 265 -1.59 3.79 -19.46
C CYS A 265 -1.69 4.05 -20.97
N VAL A 266 -1.68 5.30 -21.40
CA VAL A 266 -1.94 5.69 -22.80
C VAL A 266 -0.92 5.09 -23.78
N PRO A 267 0.41 5.26 -23.62
CA PRO A 267 1.39 4.68 -24.54
C PRO A 267 1.22 3.17 -24.74
N ARG A 268 0.85 2.44 -23.68
CA ARG A 268 0.62 1.00 -23.73
C ARG A 268 -0.61 0.64 -24.55
N VAL A 269 -1.69 1.41 -24.42
CA VAL A 269 -2.96 1.18 -25.14
C VAL A 269 -2.79 1.48 -26.63
N ILE A 270 -2.07 2.55 -26.98
CA ILE A 270 -1.84 2.95 -28.38
C ILE A 270 -0.70 2.17 -29.05
N GLY A 271 -0.02 1.28 -28.31
CA GLY A 271 0.99 0.38 -28.85
C GLY A 271 2.34 1.05 -29.14
N ASP A 272 2.74 2.04 -28.36
CA ASP A 272 4.02 2.71 -28.53
C ASP A 272 5.23 1.77 -28.31
N ASP A 273 6.24 1.89 -29.17
CA ASP A 273 7.49 1.14 -29.09
C ASP A 273 8.49 1.82 -28.14
N MET A 274 8.19 1.74 -26.84
CA MET A 274 8.99 2.35 -25.78
C MET A 274 10.41 1.78 -25.69
N GLU A 275 10.51 0.45 -25.78
CA GLU A 275 11.80 -0.24 -25.70
C GLU A 275 12.68 0.12 -26.89
N GLY A 276 12.12 0.18 -28.10
CA GLY A 276 12.86 0.61 -29.28
C GLY A 276 13.29 2.07 -29.20
N ALA A 277 12.44 2.97 -28.72
CA ALA A 277 12.81 4.38 -28.53
C ALA A 277 13.97 4.54 -27.53
N VAL A 278 13.92 3.81 -26.41
CA VAL A 278 15.00 3.78 -25.42
C VAL A 278 16.27 3.13 -25.98
N ALA A 279 16.17 2.07 -26.77
CA ALA A 279 17.30 1.42 -27.43
C ALA A 279 17.99 2.31 -28.49
N ARG A 280 17.23 3.26 -29.07
CA ARG A 280 17.76 4.25 -30.03
C ARG A 280 18.44 5.45 -29.37
N TRP A 281 18.33 5.61 -28.04
CA TRP A 281 19.00 6.67 -27.26
C TRP A 281 20.49 6.82 -27.63
N ARG A 282 20.94 8.08 -27.75
CA ARG A 282 22.31 8.45 -28.15
C ARG A 282 23.05 9.32 -27.13
N GLY A 283 22.44 9.60 -25.97
CA GLY A 283 23.11 10.35 -24.91
C GLY A 283 24.23 9.56 -24.23
N LEU A 284 25.02 10.25 -23.42
CA LEU A 284 26.21 9.66 -22.77
C LEU A 284 25.89 8.90 -21.47
N GLY A 285 24.72 9.15 -20.86
CA GLY A 285 24.29 8.52 -19.61
C GLY A 285 23.65 7.14 -19.77
N GLU A 286 23.43 6.46 -18.65
CA GLU A 286 22.64 5.23 -18.59
C GLU A 286 21.16 5.57 -18.82
N ILE A 287 20.48 4.85 -19.70
CA ILE A 287 19.03 4.94 -19.88
C ILE A 287 18.37 3.63 -19.47
N ARG A 288 17.24 3.71 -18.77
CA ARG A 288 16.42 2.57 -18.35
C ARG A 288 14.95 2.85 -18.64
N TYR A 289 14.23 1.82 -19.06
CA TYR A 289 12.78 1.83 -19.19
C TYR A 289 12.15 1.04 -18.03
N ASP A 290 11.19 1.65 -17.36
CA ASP A 290 10.41 1.04 -16.27
C ASP A 290 8.93 1.02 -16.68
N ASP A 291 8.47 -0.15 -17.11
CA ASP A 291 7.06 -0.40 -17.42
C ASP A 291 6.28 -0.51 -16.11
N VAL A 292 5.54 0.54 -15.77
CA VAL A 292 4.72 0.59 -14.55
C VAL A 292 3.58 -0.44 -14.53
N PHE A 293 3.33 -1.11 -15.66
CA PHE A 293 2.35 -2.19 -15.80
C PHE A 293 3.01 -3.57 -15.98
N ALA A 294 4.33 -3.67 -15.84
CA ALA A 294 4.98 -4.97 -15.76
C ALA A 294 4.43 -5.75 -14.56
N THR A 295 4.56 -7.08 -14.59
CA THR A 295 4.16 -7.93 -13.44
C THR A 295 4.88 -7.51 -12.15
N GLU A 296 6.04 -6.86 -12.27
CA GLU A 296 6.83 -6.32 -11.17
C GLU A 296 7.16 -4.84 -11.40
N PRO A 297 6.23 -3.92 -11.10
CA PRO A 297 6.38 -2.47 -11.38
C PRO A 297 7.39 -1.75 -10.47
N THR A 298 8.13 -2.50 -9.66
CA THR A 298 9.20 -1.98 -8.78
C THR A 298 10.57 -2.46 -9.23
N GLY A 299 10.65 -3.27 -10.30
CA GLY A 299 11.83 -4.04 -10.67
C GLY A 299 13.07 -3.19 -10.94
N VAL A 300 12.94 -2.16 -11.79
CA VAL A 300 14.08 -1.31 -12.19
C VAL A 300 14.62 -0.53 -11.00
N VAL A 301 13.75 0.12 -10.22
CA VAL A 301 14.17 0.89 -9.05
C VAL A 301 14.81 -0.03 -7.99
N SER A 302 14.22 -1.19 -7.72
CA SER A 302 14.80 -2.20 -6.81
C SER A 302 16.18 -2.69 -7.29
N GLU A 303 16.34 -2.97 -8.59
CA GLU A 303 17.62 -3.37 -9.19
C GLU A 303 18.68 -2.28 -8.98
N LEU A 304 18.35 -1.03 -9.33
CA LEU A 304 19.26 0.11 -9.19
C LEU A 304 19.67 0.34 -7.73
N MET A 305 18.73 0.25 -6.79
CA MET A 305 19.00 0.33 -5.36
C MET A 305 19.92 -0.79 -4.90
N ALA A 306 19.60 -2.04 -5.25
CA ALA A 306 20.39 -3.21 -4.86
C ALA A 306 21.81 -3.12 -5.43
N ARG A 307 21.96 -2.70 -6.69
CA ARG A 307 23.26 -2.47 -7.36
C ARG A 307 24.05 -1.38 -6.65
N ALA A 308 23.42 -0.25 -6.31
CA ALA A 308 24.07 0.83 -5.57
C ALA A 308 24.57 0.35 -4.20
N ILE A 309 23.73 -0.34 -3.42
CA ILE A 309 24.09 -0.93 -2.12
C ILE A 309 25.20 -2.00 -2.28
N ALA A 310 25.21 -2.75 -3.38
CA ALA A 310 26.23 -3.73 -3.73
C ALA A 310 27.61 -3.10 -4.01
N SER A 311 27.61 -2.02 -4.78
CA SER A 311 28.83 -1.27 -5.15
C SER A 311 29.40 -0.42 -4.02
N GLY A 312 28.58 -0.11 -3.01
CA GLY A 312 28.91 0.74 -1.88
C GLY A 312 30.07 0.23 -1.00
N ALA A 313 30.70 1.15 -0.28
CA ALA A 313 31.80 0.84 0.63
C ALA A 313 31.34 -0.15 1.71
N ARG A 314 32.03 -1.29 1.81
CA ARG A 314 31.77 -2.30 2.85
C ARG A 314 32.39 -1.96 4.20
N LYS A 315 33.37 -1.06 4.24
CA LYS A 315 34.07 -0.71 5.47
C LYS A 315 33.11 0.02 6.39
N ARG A 316 32.74 -0.62 7.49
CA ARG A 316 31.91 -0.01 8.53
C ARG A 316 32.58 1.27 9.02
N SER A 317 31.78 2.32 9.12
CA SER A 317 32.19 3.56 9.76
C SER A 317 32.52 3.32 11.23
N LYS A 318 33.44 4.10 11.82
CA LYS A 318 33.68 4.05 13.27
C LYS A 318 32.41 4.52 13.99
N GLY A 319 32.02 3.81 15.05
CA GLY A 319 30.86 4.14 15.90
C GLY A 319 29.56 3.40 15.56
N VAL A 320 28.54 3.61 16.38
CA VAL A 320 27.22 3.00 16.25
C VAL A 320 26.40 3.77 15.22
N GLY A 321 25.77 3.07 14.27
CA GLY A 321 24.94 3.72 13.27
C GLY A 321 23.80 2.87 12.74
N ALA A 322 22.77 3.55 12.25
CA ALA A 322 21.57 2.95 11.68
C ALA A 322 21.35 3.46 10.25
N SER A 323 20.81 2.59 9.38
CA SER A 323 20.22 3.01 8.10
C SER A 323 18.71 2.89 8.22
N LEU A 324 17.96 3.87 7.73
CA LEU A 324 16.50 3.96 7.91
C LEU A 324 15.77 3.80 6.58
N ALA A 325 14.69 3.03 6.55
CA ALA A 325 13.79 2.94 5.41
C ALA A 325 12.34 3.24 5.78
N GLY A 326 11.63 3.93 4.89
CA GLY A 326 10.18 4.16 4.99
C GLY A 326 9.79 5.44 5.73
N LEU A 327 10.68 6.44 5.77
CA LEU A 327 10.41 7.76 6.35
C LEU A 327 10.77 8.84 5.34
N ALA A 328 9.79 9.65 4.96
CA ALA A 328 10.01 10.79 4.06
C ALA A 328 10.99 11.80 4.67
N ALA A 329 11.92 12.32 3.86
CA ALA A 329 12.92 13.26 4.31
C ALA A 329 12.35 14.68 4.48
N GLY A 330 12.84 15.41 5.48
CA GLY A 330 12.53 16.83 5.76
C GLY A 330 12.40 17.05 7.27
N ARG A 331 11.70 18.10 7.72
CA ARG A 331 11.76 18.52 9.14
C ARG A 331 11.40 17.41 10.15
N PRO A 332 10.31 16.64 9.99
CA PRO A 332 9.97 15.55 10.92
C PRO A 332 11.05 14.46 10.98
N PHE A 333 11.68 14.16 9.84
CA PHE A 333 12.75 13.19 9.77
C PHE A 333 14.03 13.70 10.44
N GLU A 334 14.38 14.97 10.22
CA GLU A 334 15.54 15.62 10.84
C GLU A 334 15.44 15.66 12.37
N GLU A 335 14.22 15.83 12.89
CA GLU A 335 13.92 15.72 14.32
C GLU A 335 14.27 14.32 14.87
N LEU A 336 13.79 13.25 14.23
CA LEU A 336 14.10 11.86 14.62
C LEU A 336 15.61 11.57 14.54
N VAL A 337 16.28 12.05 13.50
CA VAL A 337 17.74 11.95 13.35
C VAL A 337 18.46 12.68 14.48
N GLY A 338 17.96 13.85 14.89
CA GLY A 338 18.47 14.60 16.04
C GLY A 338 18.38 13.79 17.34
N LEU A 339 17.23 13.21 17.63
CA LEU A 339 17.03 12.39 18.84
C LEU A 339 17.91 11.13 18.84
N LEU A 340 18.08 10.48 17.69
CA LEU A 340 19.02 9.36 17.54
C LEU A 340 20.47 9.80 17.76
N ARG A 341 20.86 10.97 17.23
CA ARG A 341 22.19 11.55 17.42
C ARG A 341 22.47 11.85 18.90
N ASP A 342 21.50 12.40 19.62
CA ASP A 342 21.60 12.68 21.06
C ASP A 342 21.78 11.39 21.89
N ALA A 343 21.29 10.26 21.37
CA ALA A 343 21.53 8.93 21.94
C ALA A 343 22.86 8.28 21.48
N GLY A 344 23.66 8.98 20.69
CA GLY A 344 24.93 8.50 20.14
C GLY A 344 24.77 7.50 18.99
N ILE A 345 23.67 7.57 18.22
CA ILE A 345 23.38 6.74 17.05
C ILE A 345 23.46 7.62 15.80
N ALA A 346 24.41 7.34 14.91
CA ALA A 346 24.52 8.08 13.65
C ALA A 346 23.61 7.46 12.58
N VAL A 347 22.72 8.25 11.98
CA VAL A 347 21.97 7.82 10.78
C VAL A 347 22.90 7.92 9.56
N ARG A 348 23.20 6.79 8.93
CA ARG A 348 24.18 6.67 7.83
C ARG A 348 23.54 6.81 6.45
N SER A 349 22.32 6.35 6.33
CA SER A 349 21.56 6.35 5.09
C SER A 349 20.07 6.36 5.42
N ALA A 350 19.28 6.97 4.54
CA ALA A 350 17.83 7.02 4.62
C ALA A 350 17.27 6.86 3.21
N LEU A 351 16.44 5.84 3.01
CA LEU A 351 15.83 5.53 1.73
C LEU A 351 14.31 5.37 1.90
N LEU A 352 13.58 5.52 0.81
CA LEU A 352 12.13 5.41 0.72
C LEU A 352 11.35 6.46 1.53
N PRO A 353 10.41 7.17 0.90
CA PRO A 353 10.01 7.05 -0.51
C PRO A 353 11.02 7.66 -1.51
N ASP A 354 11.93 8.53 -1.08
CA ASP A 354 13.01 9.03 -1.94
C ASP A 354 14.18 8.05 -2.00
N VAL A 355 14.75 7.88 -3.19
CA VAL A 355 15.88 6.97 -3.45
C VAL A 355 17.01 7.75 -4.11
N ASP A 356 18.02 8.16 -3.35
CA ASP A 356 19.30 8.62 -3.92
C ASP A 356 20.30 7.46 -3.95
N LEU A 357 20.75 7.09 -5.14
CA LEU A 357 21.66 5.94 -5.34
C LEU A 357 23.02 6.13 -4.63
N ARG A 358 23.48 7.37 -4.44
CA ARG A 358 24.71 7.64 -3.66
C ARG A 358 24.46 7.44 -2.17
N VAL A 359 23.28 7.81 -1.68
CA VAL A 359 22.85 7.53 -0.30
C VAL A 359 22.66 6.03 -0.09
N ALA A 360 22.14 5.32 -1.09
CA ALA A 360 22.01 3.86 -1.07
C ALA A 360 23.37 3.15 -1.00
N ALA A 361 24.40 3.66 -1.69
CA ALA A 361 25.77 3.13 -1.60
C ALA A 361 26.36 3.20 -0.17
N ALA A 362 25.87 4.11 0.69
CA ALA A 362 26.29 4.18 2.09
C ALA A 362 25.53 3.22 3.02
N TRP A 363 24.51 2.49 2.52
CA TRP A 363 23.59 1.70 3.36
C TRP A 363 24.30 0.71 4.28
N ARG A 364 25.29 -0.01 3.76
CA ARG A 364 26.06 -1.05 4.48
C ARG A 364 27.10 -0.52 5.45
N THR A 365 27.24 0.79 5.57
CA THR A 365 28.17 1.42 6.54
C THR A 365 27.60 1.46 7.95
N SER A 366 26.32 1.12 8.13
CA SER A 366 25.62 1.03 9.42
C SER A 366 25.71 -0.36 10.04
N THR A 367 25.41 -0.43 11.34
CA THR A 367 25.37 -1.70 12.09
C THR A 367 23.99 -2.34 12.09
N VAL A 368 22.94 -1.53 11.94
CA VAL A 368 21.53 -1.93 11.99
C VAL A 368 20.79 -1.26 10.84
N GLN A 369 19.88 -1.98 10.21
CA GLN A 369 18.87 -1.39 9.34
C GLN A 369 17.52 -1.34 10.06
N VAL A 370 16.80 -0.23 9.90
CA VAL A 370 15.48 0.00 10.49
C VAL A 370 14.49 0.14 9.34
N LEU A 371 13.51 -0.76 9.27
CA LEU A 371 12.50 -0.75 8.21
C LEU A 371 11.14 -0.41 8.85
N VAL A 372 10.60 0.78 8.55
CA VAL A 372 9.31 1.20 9.09
C VAL A 372 8.19 0.46 8.36
N PRO A 373 7.32 -0.30 9.06
CA PRO A 373 6.24 -1.05 8.42
C PRO A 373 5.36 -0.12 7.58
N ASN A 374 5.29 -0.41 6.29
CA ASN A 374 4.45 0.28 5.34
C ASN A 374 4.09 -0.73 4.23
N PRO A 375 2.79 -1.01 3.98
CA PRO A 375 2.39 -2.00 2.98
C PRO A 375 2.95 -1.68 1.58
N TYR A 376 3.09 -0.40 1.27
CA TYR A 376 3.51 0.11 -0.03
C TYR A 376 5.00 -0.12 -0.31
N PHE A 377 5.82 -0.22 0.74
CA PHE A 377 7.26 -0.46 0.62
C PHE A 377 7.65 -1.92 0.84
N ARG A 378 6.69 -2.81 1.12
CA ARG A 378 6.93 -4.22 1.42
C ARG A 378 7.79 -4.91 0.37
N LYS A 379 7.50 -4.68 -0.92
CA LYS A 379 8.28 -5.27 -2.03
C LYS A 379 9.75 -4.86 -1.98
N TYR A 380 10.04 -3.59 -1.69
CA TYR A 380 11.43 -3.13 -1.56
C TYR A 380 12.10 -3.74 -0.32
N TYR A 381 11.38 -3.89 0.79
CA TYR A 381 11.88 -4.58 1.98
C TYR A 381 12.30 -6.01 1.66
N GLU A 382 11.47 -6.74 0.92
CA GLU A 382 11.71 -8.13 0.55
C GLU A 382 12.82 -8.27 -0.52
N GLN A 383 12.81 -7.43 -1.55
CA GLN A 383 13.71 -7.55 -2.71
C GLN A 383 15.09 -6.91 -2.47
N VAL A 384 15.15 -5.80 -1.75
CA VAL A 384 16.38 -5.00 -1.61
C VAL A 384 17.02 -5.20 -0.24
N PHE A 385 16.25 -5.10 0.83
CA PHE A 385 16.80 -5.00 2.19
C PHE A 385 16.96 -6.34 2.90
N ALA A 386 16.00 -7.27 2.76
CA ALA A 386 16.07 -8.59 3.37
C ALA A 386 17.29 -9.41 2.92
N PRO A 387 17.68 -9.42 1.62
CA PRO A 387 18.85 -10.19 1.15
C PRO A 387 20.19 -9.67 1.69
N LEU A 388 20.24 -8.49 2.31
CA LEU A 388 21.48 -7.91 2.83
C LEU A 388 22.01 -8.65 4.06
N GLY A 389 21.17 -9.43 4.76
CA GLY A 389 21.56 -10.17 5.97
C GLY A 389 21.98 -9.27 7.14
N MET A 390 21.57 -8.00 7.14
CA MET A 390 21.88 -7.04 8.20
C MET A 390 20.95 -7.25 9.41
N ALA A 391 21.44 -6.92 10.61
CA ALA A 391 20.58 -6.84 11.79
C ALA A 391 19.45 -5.84 11.52
N THR A 392 18.21 -6.31 11.61
CA THR A 392 17.03 -5.57 11.17
C THR A 392 16.09 -5.30 12.34
N ALA A 393 15.67 -4.06 12.50
CA ALA A 393 14.59 -3.67 13.41
C ALA A 393 13.37 -3.20 12.60
N THR A 394 12.17 -3.65 12.98
CA THR A 394 10.91 -3.27 12.33
C THR A 394 9.92 -2.66 13.35
N PRO A 395 10.28 -1.56 14.03
CA PRO A 395 9.39 -0.92 14.98
C PRO A 395 8.16 -0.29 14.30
N PRO A 396 7.02 -0.13 15.01
CA PRO A 396 5.87 0.60 14.48
C PRO A 396 6.25 2.05 14.13
N ALA A 397 5.55 2.64 13.17
CA ALA A 397 5.90 3.98 12.69
C ALA A 397 5.88 5.05 13.81
N PRO A 398 6.82 6.01 13.80
CA PRO A 398 7.03 6.96 14.89
C PRO A 398 6.03 8.12 14.86
N TYR A 399 4.73 7.85 14.91
CA TYR A 399 3.69 8.89 15.00
C TYR A 399 3.15 9.01 16.42
N GLY A 400 2.75 10.23 16.80
CA GLY A 400 2.33 10.52 18.17
C GLY A 400 3.49 10.48 19.17
N VAL A 401 3.22 10.80 20.43
CA VAL A 401 4.26 10.81 21.48
C VAL A 401 4.63 9.37 21.84
N ALA A 402 3.63 8.52 22.09
CA ALA A 402 3.82 7.12 22.45
C ALA A 402 4.46 6.29 21.32
N GLY A 403 4.00 6.45 20.08
CA GLY A 403 4.54 5.75 18.92
C GLY A 403 5.99 6.16 18.62
N THR A 404 6.28 7.47 18.66
CA THR A 404 7.65 7.99 18.51
C THR A 404 8.59 7.42 19.56
N ARG A 405 8.18 7.42 20.85
CA ARG A 405 8.99 6.87 21.93
C ARG A 405 9.28 5.39 21.70
N THR A 406 8.25 4.61 21.37
CA THR A 406 8.36 3.16 21.12
C THR A 406 9.33 2.86 19.99
N TRP A 407 9.24 3.63 18.89
CA TRP A 407 10.15 3.52 17.76
C TRP A 407 11.61 3.82 18.15
N LEU A 408 11.85 4.98 18.78
CA LEU A 408 13.20 5.40 19.21
C LEU A 408 13.84 4.39 20.17
N GLU A 409 13.06 3.90 21.12
CA GLU A 409 13.49 2.88 22.08
C GLU A 409 13.86 1.57 21.38
N ALA A 410 13.08 1.12 20.40
CA ALA A 410 13.37 -0.10 19.64
C ALA A 410 14.64 0.04 18.78
N VAL A 411 14.82 1.17 18.08
CA VAL A 411 16.05 1.47 17.33
C VAL A 411 17.25 1.50 18.27
N ALA A 412 17.11 2.16 19.42
CA ALA A 412 18.18 2.25 20.41
C ALA A 412 18.53 0.89 21.04
N ARG A 413 17.56 -0.01 21.25
CA ARG A 413 17.85 -1.39 21.69
C ARG A 413 18.66 -2.15 20.64
N ALA A 414 18.25 -2.09 19.37
CA ALA A 414 18.98 -2.74 18.28
C ALA A 414 20.42 -2.21 18.14
N CYS A 415 20.64 -0.94 18.50
CA CYS A 415 21.95 -0.29 18.49
C CYS A 415 22.75 -0.39 19.80
N GLY A 416 22.23 -1.02 20.86
CA GLY A 416 22.92 -1.08 22.17
C GLY A 416 23.05 0.30 22.87
N ARG A 417 22.03 1.16 22.72
CA ARG A 417 22.00 2.55 23.19
C ARG A 417 20.72 2.91 23.96
N PHE A 418 19.97 1.92 24.45
CA PHE A 418 18.67 2.14 25.12
C PHE A 418 18.71 3.13 26.29
N SER A 419 19.69 3.02 27.20
CA SER A 419 19.81 3.94 28.34
C SER A 419 20.15 5.38 27.94
N ALA A 420 20.94 5.56 26.87
CA ALA A 420 21.23 6.87 26.32
C ALA A 420 19.97 7.49 25.68
N MET A 421 19.22 6.68 24.93
CA MET A 421 17.96 7.10 24.33
C MET A 421 16.93 7.54 25.38
N ARG A 422 16.77 6.80 26.49
CA ARG A 422 15.86 7.23 27.57
C ARG A 422 16.23 8.56 28.22
N ARG A 423 17.52 8.94 28.23
CA ARG A 423 17.95 10.26 28.70
C ARG A 423 17.62 11.34 27.67
N ALA A 424 17.97 11.11 26.39
CA ALA A 424 17.64 12.02 25.30
C ALA A 424 16.12 12.27 25.20
N TRP A 425 15.32 11.21 25.27
CA TRP A 425 13.85 11.28 25.28
C TRP A 425 13.32 12.18 26.39
N ARG A 426 13.73 11.95 27.65
CA ARG A 426 13.25 12.76 28.79
C ARG A 426 13.57 14.25 28.63
N ALA A 427 14.74 14.57 28.10
CA ALA A 427 15.12 15.96 27.84
C ALA A 427 14.26 16.60 26.73
N ALA A 428 13.97 15.85 25.66
CA ALA A 428 13.11 16.31 24.56
C ALA A 428 11.64 16.45 25.01
N GLU A 429 11.11 15.46 25.72
CA GLU A 429 9.76 15.45 26.27
C GLU A 429 9.53 16.61 27.24
N ALA A 430 10.46 16.87 28.16
CA ALA A 430 10.36 17.99 29.08
C ALA A 430 10.28 19.35 28.35
N ARG A 431 10.97 19.50 27.22
CA ARG A 431 10.97 20.73 26.42
C ARG A 431 9.61 21.02 25.79
N ILE A 432 8.95 19.98 25.27
CA ILE A 432 7.69 20.14 24.52
C ILE A 432 6.44 19.97 25.38
N ALA A 433 6.55 19.38 26.57
CA ALA A 433 5.42 19.07 27.45
C ALA A 433 4.50 20.27 27.73
N PRO A 434 5.00 21.50 28.00
CA PRO A 434 4.12 22.66 28.21
C PRO A 434 3.28 23.02 26.98
N ALA A 435 3.88 22.97 25.78
CA ALA A 435 3.20 23.25 24.53
C ALA A 435 2.14 22.19 24.21
N LEU A 436 2.49 20.90 24.39
CA LEU A 436 1.57 19.79 24.20
C LEU A 436 0.40 19.84 25.19
N ALA A 437 0.65 20.19 26.46
CA ALA A 437 -0.39 20.34 27.46
C ALA A 437 -1.36 21.50 27.12
N ARG A 438 -0.83 22.61 26.61
CA ARG A 438 -1.66 23.72 26.11
C ARG A 438 -2.51 23.27 24.92
N LEU A 439 -1.89 22.62 23.93
CA LEU A 439 -2.57 22.13 22.74
C LEU A 439 -3.70 21.15 23.08
N ARG A 440 -3.45 20.18 23.99
CA ARG A 440 -4.48 19.26 24.48
C ARG A 440 -5.68 19.96 25.12
N ARG A 441 -5.46 21.05 25.87
CA ARG A 441 -6.56 21.87 26.42
C ARG A 441 -7.37 22.57 25.33
N GLU A 442 -6.71 23.04 24.27
CA GLU A 442 -7.37 23.67 23.14
C GLU A 442 -8.15 22.68 22.27
N ILE A 443 -7.69 21.44 22.21
CA ILE A 443 -8.34 20.33 21.50
C ILE A 443 -9.52 19.76 22.30
N ALA A 444 -9.50 19.90 23.63
CA ALA A 444 -10.51 19.31 24.50
C ALA A 444 -11.94 19.65 24.06
N GLY A 445 -12.74 18.61 23.83
CA GLY A 445 -14.13 18.73 23.37
C GLY A 445 -14.30 18.80 21.85
N LEU A 446 -13.24 18.92 21.06
CA LEU A 446 -13.29 18.81 19.60
C LEU A 446 -13.31 17.35 19.16
N ARG A 447 -13.97 17.10 18.02
CA ARG A 447 -14.15 15.76 17.47
C ARG A 447 -13.79 15.71 15.99
N LEU A 448 -13.20 14.59 15.56
CA LEU A 448 -12.84 14.29 14.18
C LEU A 448 -13.76 13.19 13.64
N GLY A 449 -14.26 13.35 12.42
CA GLY A 449 -15.17 12.42 11.76
C GLY A 449 -14.43 11.48 10.81
N PHE A 450 -14.85 10.22 10.76
CA PHE A 450 -14.44 9.26 9.74
C PHE A 450 -15.69 8.59 9.16
N VAL A 451 -15.76 8.49 7.84
CA VAL A 451 -16.84 7.79 7.15
C VAL A 451 -16.28 6.48 6.61
N VAL A 452 -16.95 5.37 6.92
CA VAL A 452 -16.48 4.02 6.59
C VAL A 452 -17.60 3.12 6.11
N GLY A 453 -17.28 2.29 5.12
CA GLY A 453 -18.11 1.20 4.65
C GLY A 453 -18.11 -0.02 5.58
N PRO A 454 -18.94 -1.02 5.25
CA PRO A 454 -18.86 -2.34 5.88
C PRO A 454 -17.44 -2.92 5.73
N GLY A 455 -16.86 -3.44 6.82
CA GLY A 455 -15.52 -4.03 6.81
C GLY A 455 -14.35 -3.04 6.92
N GLU A 456 -14.54 -1.75 6.60
CA GLU A 456 -13.46 -0.74 6.68
C GLU A 456 -13.16 -0.27 8.10
N VAL A 457 -14.06 -0.53 9.06
CA VAL A 457 -13.87 -0.08 10.45
C VAL A 457 -12.60 -0.67 11.06
N ALA A 458 -12.31 -1.95 10.82
CA ALA A 458 -11.09 -2.59 11.32
C ALA A 458 -9.83 -1.97 10.69
N ALA A 459 -9.90 -1.57 9.43
CA ALA A 459 -8.80 -0.94 8.70
C ALA A 459 -8.40 0.41 9.33
N LEU A 460 -9.33 1.18 9.87
CA LEU A 460 -8.99 2.43 10.57
C LEU A 460 -8.10 2.23 11.80
N PHE A 461 -8.19 1.06 12.45
CA PHE A 461 -7.40 0.73 13.63
C PHE A 461 -6.12 -0.03 13.32
N ASP A 462 -5.91 -0.46 12.08
CA ASP A 462 -4.67 -1.07 11.63
C ASP A 462 -3.83 -0.01 10.89
N PRO A 463 -2.70 0.45 11.47
CA PRO A 463 -1.83 1.41 10.81
C PRO A 463 -1.35 0.92 9.44
N LEU A 464 -1.20 -0.40 9.22
CA LEU A 464 -0.80 -0.93 7.92
C LEU A 464 -1.85 -0.70 6.85
N GLU A 465 -3.13 -0.65 7.22
CA GLU A 465 -4.21 -0.35 6.29
C GLU A 465 -4.30 1.16 6.00
N MET A 466 -3.73 1.99 6.88
CA MET A 466 -3.63 3.46 6.82
C MET A 466 -2.22 3.94 6.45
N ALA A 467 -1.58 3.31 5.47
CA ALA A 467 -0.25 3.71 4.95
C ALA A 467 0.90 3.73 5.98
N GLY A 468 0.75 3.00 7.09
CA GLY A 468 1.65 2.99 8.24
C GLY A 468 1.35 4.08 9.29
N VAL A 469 0.28 4.87 9.14
CA VAL A 469 -0.05 5.98 10.04
C VAL A 469 -1.17 5.57 11.02
N PRO A 470 -0.90 5.52 12.34
CA PRO A 470 -1.90 5.22 13.36
C PRO A 470 -2.80 6.45 13.65
N ALA A 471 -3.55 6.92 12.65
CA ALA A 471 -4.25 8.21 12.70
C ALA A 471 -5.22 8.34 13.90
N LEU A 472 -6.00 7.28 14.18
CA LEU A 472 -6.94 7.26 15.31
C LEU A 472 -6.23 7.33 16.66
N ASP A 473 -5.20 6.50 16.87
CA ASP A 473 -4.45 6.48 18.14
C ASP A 473 -3.80 7.84 18.41
N VAL A 474 -3.21 8.46 17.38
CA VAL A 474 -2.58 9.78 17.49
C VAL A 474 -3.61 10.87 17.80
N ALA A 475 -4.75 10.87 17.11
CA ALA A 475 -5.82 11.83 17.37
C ALA A 475 -6.34 11.73 18.82
N VAL A 476 -6.58 10.51 19.31
CA VAL A 476 -7.03 10.28 20.69
C VAL A 476 -5.94 10.62 21.71
N GLU A 477 -4.67 10.30 21.42
CA GLU A 477 -3.53 10.71 22.25
C GLU A 477 -3.41 12.25 22.38
N LEU A 478 -3.79 12.98 21.33
CA LEU A 478 -3.84 14.45 21.32
C LEU A 478 -5.09 15.03 21.99
N GLY A 479 -6.07 14.19 22.35
CA GLY A 479 -7.27 14.58 23.09
C GLY A 479 -8.52 14.81 22.24
N PHE A 480 -8.50 14.47 20.94
CA PHE A 480 -9.69 14.53 20.10
C PHE A 480 -10.66 13.39 20.44
N GLY A 481 -11.96 13.68 20.38
CA GLY A 481 -12.97 12.63 20.22
C GLY A 481 -13.10 12.18 18.77
N ILE A 482 -13.63 10.99 18.54
CA ILE A 482 -13.78 10.39 17.21
C ILE A 482 -15.25 10.09 16.95
N ASP A 483 -15.80 10.62 15.85
CA ASP A 483 -17.12 10.25 15.33
C ASP A 483 -16.94 9.30 14.14
N LEU A 484 -17.36 8.05 14.28
CA LEU A 484 -17.37 7.07 13.21
C LEU A 484 -18.77 7.02 12.58
N LEU A 485 -18.88 7.45 11.33
CA LEU A 485 -20.07 7.33 10.51
C LEU A 485 -19.94 6.05 9.70
N VAL A 486 -20.70 5.03 10.07
CA VAL A 486 -20.60 3.67 9.53
C VAL A 486 -21.80 3.40 8.62
N PHE A 487 -21.51 3.03 7.37
CA PHE A 487 -22.55 2.57 6.47
C PHE A 487 -23.04 1.18 6.90
N GLU A 488 -24.35 0.99 6.93
CA GLU A 488 -25.01 -0.30 7.11
C GLU A 488 -25.97 -0.54 5.96
N GLU A 489 -25.87 -1.70 5.29
CA GLU A 489 -26.80 -2.04 4.23
C GLU A 489 -28.24 -2.04 4.77
N PRO A 490 -29.20 -1.44 4.04
CA PRO A 490 -30.61 -1.51 4.43
C PRO A 490 -31.03 -2.98 4.49
N VAL A 491 -31.24 -3.50 5.69
CA VAL A 491 -31.68 -4.88 5.84
C VAL A 491 -33.12 -4.99 5.31
N THR A 492 -33.28 -5.66 4.16
CA THR A 492 -34.60 -5.85 3.56
C THR A 492 -35.49 -6.65 4.52
N ALA A 493 -36.81 -6.47 4.42
CA ALA A 493 -37.74 -7.27 5.24
C ALA A 493 -37.57 -8.79 5.01
N ALA A 494 -37.16 -9.18 3.80
CA ALA A 494 -36.82 -10.55 3.45
C ALA A 494 -35.55 -11.03 4.16
N ASP A 495 -34.48 -10.21 4.21
CA ASP A 495 -33.24 -10.55 4.93
C ASP A 495 -33.45 -10.66 6.44
N ARG A 496 -34.32 -9.81 7.01
CA ARG A 496 -34.73 -9.95 8.43
C ARG A 496 -35.42 -11.29 8.66
N SER A 497 -36.29 -11.70 7.75
CA SER A 497 -37.03 -12.96 7.86
C SER A 497 -36.12 -14.18 7.66
N ALA A 498 -35.05 -14.08 6.87
CA ALA A 498 -34.08 -15.15 6.65
C ALA A 498 -33.00 -15.25 7.76
N ARG A 499 -32.55 -14.13 8.33
CA ARG A 499 -31.48 -14.11 9.35
C ARG A 499 -31.96 -14.41 10.77
N PHE A 500 -33.26 -14.24 11.06
CA PHE A 500 -33.80 -14.35 12.43
C PHE A 500 -34.53 -15.65 12.86
N PRO A 501 -34.85 -16.67 12.04
CA PRO A 501 -35.56 -17.86 12.55
C PRO A 501 -34.67 -18.72 13.47
N ALA A 502 -33.36 -18.79 13.22
CA ALA A 502 -32.48 -19.73 13.92
C ALA A 502 -31.96 -19.24 15.28
N ARG A 503 -31.92 -17.92 15.54
CA ARG A 503 -31.36 -17.37 16.80
C ARG A 503 -32.38 -17.12 17.89
N ARG A 504 -33.66 -16.98 17.54
CA ARG A 504 -34.74 -16.71 18.51
C ARG A 504 -35.04 -17.90 19.43
N ALA A 505 -34.70 -19.13 19.01
CA ALA A 505 -34.86 -20.34 19.83
C ALA A 505 -33.79 -20.51 20.92
N ALA A 506 -32.65 -19.81 20.83
CA ALA A 506 -31.50 -20.04 21.72
C ALA A 506 -31.38 -19.06 22.91
N ARG A 507 -32.14 -17.96 22.92
CA ARG A 507 -32.08 -16.95 24.00
C ARG A 507 -33.50 -16.56 24.43
N GLY A 508 -34.09 -17.38 25.30
CA GLY A 508 -35.34 -17.07 25.97
C GLY A 508 -35.13 -15.93 26.97
N GLY A 509 -35.50 -14.71 26.58
CA GLY A 509 -35.50 -13.54 27.46
C GLY A 509 -36.15 -12.34 26.78
N PRO A 510 -37.20 -11.73 27.35
CA PRO A 510 -37.85 -10.55 26.80
C PRO A 510 -37.25 -9.27 27.38
N GLN A 511 -36.16 -8.75 26.83
CA GLN A 511 -35.74 -7.35 27.05
C GLN A 511 -34.98 -6.78 25.82
N ALA A 512 -35.38 -5.54 25.46
CA ALA A 512 -34.77 -4.59 24.52
C ALA A 512 -34.86 -4.88 23.01
N GLU A 513 -35.93 -4.38 22.40
CA GLU A 513 -36.01 -4.11 20.95
C GLU A 513 -35.17 -2.86 20.62
N ALA A 514 -33.89 -3.06 20.35
CA ALA A 514 -33.05 -2.15 19.58
C ALA A 514 -32.47 -2.97 18.41
N CYS A 515 -32.53 -2.44 17.19
CA CYS A 515 -32.11 -3.10 15.94
C CYS A 515 -30.77 -3.84 16.08
N GLY A 516 -30.86 -5.16 16.27
CA GLY A 516 -29.73 -6.04 16.52
C GLY A 516 -29.08 -6.55 15.24
N SER A 517 -27.97 -5.92 14.85
CA SER A 517 -26.77 -6.68 14.54
C SER A 517 -25.81 -6.50 15.72
N ASP A 518 -25.86 -7.42 16.69
CA ASP A 518 -25.04 -7.43 17.92
C ASP A 518 -23.51 -7.49 17.67
N VAL A 519 -23.07 -7.51 16.43
CA VAL A 519 -21.66 -7.35 16.06
C VAL A 519 -21.47 -5.91 15.61
N GLY A 520 -21.59 -4.98 16.56
CA GLY A 520 -21.05 -3.64 16.34
C GLY A 520 -19.56 -3.72 16.00
N PRO A 521 -19.00 -2.69 15.35
CA PRO A 521 -17.57 -2.68 15.10
C PRO A 521 -16.80 -2.89 16.42
N SER A 522 -15.86 -3.83 16.41
CA SER A 522 -15.00 -4.10 17.57
C SER A 522 -14.05 -2.92 17.78
N ILE A 523 -14.48 -1.91 18.52
CA ILE A 523 -13.65 -0.78 18.90
C ILE A 523 -12.63 -1.28 19.93
N PRO A 524 -11.32 -1.05 19.72
CA PRO A 524 -10.31 -1.43 20.69
C PRO A 524 -10.62 -0.86 22.08
N PRO A 525 -10.48 -1.62 23.17
CA PRO A 525 -10.86 -1.18 24.52
C PRO A 525 -10.25 0.15 24.94
N GLN A 526 -9.02 0.44 24.50
CA GLN A 526 -8.32 1.69 24.78
C GLN A 526 -8.95 2.93 24.11
N LEU A 527 -9.85 2.75 23.14
CA LEU A 527 -10.53 3.82 22.40
C LEU A 527 -12.03 3.92 22.70
N ALA A 528 -12.60 2.97 23.46
CA ALA A 528 -14.05 2.86 23.68
C ALA A 528 -14.69 4.14 24.26
N GLY A 529 -13.95 4.92 25.05
CA GLY A 529 -14.44 6.19 25.62
C GLY A 529 -14.27 7.42 24.72
N ALA A 530 -13.48 7.32 23.65
CA ALA A 530 -13.21 8.43 22.74
C ALA A 530 -14.09 8.37 21.47
N VAL A 531 -14.60 7.19 21.13
CA VAL A 531 -15.30 6.90 19.87
C VAL A 531 -16.81 6.91 20.06
N ALA A 532 -17.53 7.66 19.24
CA ALA A 532 -18.98 7.56 19.06
C ALA A 532 -19.29 7.02 17.66
N VAL A 533 -20.31 6.18 17.55
CA VAL A 533 -20.69 5.51 16.29
C VAL A 533 -22.06 5.97 15.84
N TYR A 534 -22.16 6.43 14.59
CA TYR A 534 -23.38 6.83 13.91
C TYR A 534 -23.57 5.93 12.69
N ARG A 535 -24.81 5.55 12.39
CA ARG A 535 -25.11 4.61 11.31
C ARG A 535 -25.94 5.28 10.23
N PHE A 536 -25.68 4.95 8.97
CA PHE A 536 -26.47 5.41 7.82
C PHE A 536 -26.64 4.29 6.80
N GLY A 537 -27.75 4.30 6.06
CA GLY A 537 -28.04 3.28 5.04
C GLY A 537 -28.09 3.79 3.60
N ASP A 538 -28.09 5.10 3.41
CA ASP A 538 -28.18 5.73 2.09
C ASP A 538 -27.48 7.10 2.05
N ARG A 539 -27.43 7.69 0.85
CA ARG A 539 -26.78 8.98 0.61
C ARG A 539 -27.43 10.13 1.37
N ALA A 540 -28.75 10.17 1.44
CA ALA A 540 -29.45 11.26 2.13
C ALA A 540 -29.19 11.21 3.64
N ALA A 541 -29.16 10.01 4.22
CA ALA A 541 -28.79 9.79 5.61
C ALA A 541 -27.33 10.17 5.88
N LEU A 542 -26.39 9.83 4.98
CA LEU A 542 -25.01 10.31 5.10
C LEU A 542 -24.94 11.83 5.05
N ASP A 543 -25.55 12.47 4.06
CA ASP A 543 -25.54 13.93 3.93
C ASP A 543 -26.11 14.61 5.18
N ALA A 544 -27.18 14.05 5.78
CA ALA A 544 -27.74 14.53 7.04
C ALA A 544 -26.77 14.34 8.22
N LEU A 545 -26.09 13.20 8.31
CA LEU A 545 -25.08 12.95 9.35
C LEU A 545 -23.86 13.86 9.17
N LEU A 546 -23.34 14.05 7.96
CA LEU A 546 -22.20 14.93 7.71
C LEU A 546 -22.48 16.36 8.23
N ARG A 547 -23.71 16.85 8.06
CA ARG A 547 -24.14 18.16 8.57
C ARG A 547 -24.32 18.18 10.09
N SER A 548 -25.00 17.17 10.64
CA SER A 548 -25.45 17.15 12.04
C SER A 548 -24.45 16.57 13.03
N ALA A 549 -23.48 15.77 12.57
CA ALA A 549 -22.49 15.13 13.42
C ALA A 549 -21.66 16.20 14.19
N PRO A 550 -21.35 15.95 15.49
CA PRO A 550 -20.60 16.90 16.31
C PRO A 550 -19.17 17.18 15.82
N CYS A 551 -18.59 16.30 15.01
CA CYS A 551 -17.24 16.48 14.47
C CYS A 551 -17.06 17.79 13.71
N ALA A 552 -15.89 18.41 13.88
CA ALA A 552 -15.57 19.71 13.26
C ALA A 552 -14.85 19.54 11.91
N ALA A 553 -14.18 18.41 11.71
CA ALA A 553 -13.48 18.06 10.49
C ALA A 553 -13.69 16.58 10.16
N ILE A 554 -13.64 16.20 8.89
CA ILE A 554 -13.90 14.83 8.41
C ILE A 554 -12.72 14.34 7.59
N TYR A 555 -12.30 13.10 7.85
CA TYR A 555 -11.23 12.46 7.10
C TYR A 555 -11.67 12.22 5.66
N SER A 556 -10.84 12.59 4.69
CA SER A 556 -10.98 12.18 3.30
C SER A 556 -9.63 12.09 2.60
N ASP A 557 -9.43 11.00 1.87
CA ASP A 557 -8.30 10.92 0.94
C ASP A 557 -8.53 11.74 -0.33
N LEU A 558 -9.72 12.29 -0.59
CA LEU A 558 -9.94 13.21 -1.70
C LEU A 558 -9.49 14.63 -1.36
N TYR A 559 -8.74 15.23 -2.27
CA TYR A 559 -8.45 16.66 -2.19
C TYR A 559 -9.74 17.45 -2.42
N ALA A 560 -10.00 18.43 -1.53
CA ALA A 560 -11.18 19.28 -1.60
C ALA A 560 -12.52 18.52 -1.73
N ASP A 561 -12.69 17.44 -0.94
CA ASP A 561 -13.90 16.59 -0.99
C ASP A 561 -15.20 17.39 -0.83
N GLU A 562 -15.89 17.61 -1.96
CA GLU A 562 -17.08 18.47 -2.04
C GLU A 562 -18.19 18.04 -1.08
N ARG A 563 -18.28 16.75 -0.74
CA ARG A 563 -19.28 16.23 0.22
C ARG A 563 -19.03 16.79 1.62
N VAL A 564 -17.76 16.84 2.02
CA VAL A 564 -17.33 17.40 3.31
C VAL A 564 -17.52 18.92 3.30
N LEU A 565 -17.16 19.57 2.19
CA LEU A 565 -17.28 21.02 2.05
C LEU A 565 -18.74 21.47 2.08
N ALA A 566 -19.63 20.76 1.37
CA ALA A 566 -21.07 20.99 1.34
C ALA A 566 -21.78 20.69 2.68
N ALA A 567 -21.12 19.94 3.57
CA ALA A 567 -21.58 19.75 4.94
C ALA A 567 -21.09 20.87 5.89
N GLY A 568 -20.36 21.86 5.36
CA GLY A 568 -19.76 22.94 6.12
C GLY A 568 -18.62 22.50 7.04
N LYS A 569 -18.00 21.35 6.75
CA LYS A 569 -16.88 20.79 7.55
C LYS A 569 -15.57 20.96 6.80
N ALA A 570 -14.45 20.94 7.53
CA ALA A 570 -13.13 20.91 6.91
C ALA A 570 -12.70 19.46 6.61
N PRO A 571 -12.17 19.16 5.41
CA PRO A 571 -11.55 17.88 5.15
C PRO A 571 -10.17 17.86 5.83
N PHE A 572 -9.79 16.69 6.34
CA PHE A 572 -8.41 16.41 6.75
C PHE A 572 -7.96 15.04 6.22
N SER A 573 -6.66 14.78 6.25
CA SER A 573 -6.08 13.56 5.67
C SER A 573 -4.82 13.14 6.42
N LEU A 574 -4.22 12.02 6.01
CA LEU A 574 -2.95 11.56 6.57
C LEU A 574 -1.78 12.55 6.36
N GLN A 575 -1.87 13.48 5.41
CA GLN A 575 -0.84 14.51 5.20
C GLN A 575 -0.67 15.46 6.40
N LEU A 576 -1.68 15.55 7.26
CA LEU A 576 -1.59 16.38 8.47
C LEU A 576 -0.82 15.69 9.60
N PHE A 577 -0.55 14.38 9.47
CA PHE A 577 0.15 13.59 10.47
C PHE A 577 1.64 13.58 10.18
N GLU A 578 2.43 13.94 11.17
CA GLU A 578 3.89 13.96 11.07
C GLU A 578 4.52 13.06 12.11
N PRO A 579 5.60 12.34 11.74
CA PRO A 579 6.33 11.55 12.71
C PRO A 579 7.15 12.43 13.65
N GLY A 580 7.49 11.90 14.82
CA GLY A 580 8.29 12.61 15.82
C GLY A 580 7.47 13.21 16.94
N LEU A 581 8.19 13.71 17.94
CA LEU A 581 7.66 14.31 19.16
C LEU A 581 7.16 15.74 18.91
N GLU A 582 7.94 16.57 18.22
CA GLU A 582 7.46 17.85 17.70
C GLU A 582 6.50 17.63 16.51
N GLY A 583 6.67 16.53 15.76
CA GLY A 583 5.69 16.07 14.77
C GLY A 583 4.29 15.87 15.34
N ALA A 584 4.17 15.28 16.53
CA ALA A 584 2.89 15.15 17.24
C ALA A 584 2.27 16.52 17.58
N LEU A 585 3.09 17.50 18.00
CA LEU A 585 2.62 18.86 18.25
C LEU A 585 2.09 19.51 16.96
N ARG A 586 2.86 19.45 15.86
CA ARG A 586 2.46 20.00 14.56
C ARG A 586 1.22 19.32 13.99
N THR A 587 1.10 18.00 14.20
CA THR A 587 -0.09 17.22 13.85
C THR A 587 -1.32 17.77 14.56
N GLY A 588 -1.24 17.94 15.90
CA GLY A 588 -2.36 18.49 16.66
C GLY A 588 -2.69 19.94 16.31
N GLU A 589 -1.69 20.78 16.04
CA GLU A 589 -1.90 22.16 15.58
C GLU A 589 -2.61 22.22 14.23
N ARG A 590 -2.23 21.37 13.26
CA ARG A 590 -2.88 21.29 11.94
C ARG A 590 -4.31 20.76 12.03
N LEU A 591 -4.54 19.70 12.80
CA LEU A 591 -5.88 19.16 13.02
C LEU A 591 -6.77 20.19 13.74
N LEU A 592 -6.24 20.88 14.75
CA LEU A 592 -6.93 21.98 15.43
C LEU A 592 -7.26 23.12 14.45
N GLY A 593 -6.34 23.46 13.56
CA GLY A 593 -6.55 24.43 12.48
C GLY A 593 -7.70 24.02 11.56
N ALA A 594 -7.75 22.75 11.14
CA ALA A 594 -8.84 22.21 10.34
C ALA A 594 -10.19 22.33 11.08
N CYS A 595 -10.26 21.96 12.36
CA CYS A 595 -11.47 22.09 13.17
C CYS A 595 -11.92 23.55 13.36
N ARG A 596 -10.98 24.49 13.45
CA ARG A 596 -11.27 25.91 13.69
C ARG A 596 -11.62 26.69 12.43
N LEU A 597 -11.35 26.18 11.24
CA LEU A 597 -11.56 26.89 9.98
C LEU A 597 -13.06 27.25 9.80
N PRO A 598 -13.45 28.53 9.89
CA PRO A 598 -14.85 28.91 9.84
C PRO A 598 -15.38 28.98 8.40
N PHE A 599 -14.47 28.95 7.41
CA PHE A 599 -14.76 29.18 6.00
C PHE A 599 -15.88 28.27 5.49
N PHE A 600 -15.75 26.96 5.67
CA PHE A 600 -16.76 26.00 5.18
C PHE A 600 -18.09 26.11 5.92
N ARG A 601 -18.08 26.42 7.22
CA ARG A 601 -19.33 26.69 7.97
C ARG A 601 -20.06 27.94 7.45
N LYS A 602 -19.30 28.95 7.02
CA LYS A 602 -19.87 30.22 6.54
C LYS A 602 -20.34 30.15 5.08
N TYR A 603 -19.65 29.38 4.23
CA TYR A 603 -19.86 29.40 2.78
C TYR A 603 -20.29 28.06 2.17
N GLY A 604 -20.19 26.95 2.90
CA GLY A 604 -20.46 25.60 2.40
C GLY A 604 -21.90 25.12 2.56
N GLY A 605 -22.87 26.01 2.81
CA GLY A 605 -24.23 25.63 3.20
C GLY A 605 -25.37 26.50 2.65
N THR A 606 -25.20 27.11 1.48
CA THR A 606 -26.32 27.74 0.74
C THR A 606 -26.96 26.78 -0.22
#